data_AF-A0A2J5P807-F1
#
_entry.id   AF-A0A2J5P807-F1
#
_cell.length_a   1.000
_cell.length_b   1.000
_cell.length_c   1.000
_cell.angle_alpha   90.00
_cell.angle_beta   90.00
_cell.angle_gamma   90.00
#
_symmetry.space_group_name_H-M   'P 1'
#
loop_
_entity.id
_entity.type
_entity.pdbx_description
1 polymer ?
#
loop_
_entity_poly.entity_id
_entity_poly.type
_entity_poly.pdbx_seq_one_letter_code
_entity_poly.pdbx_strand_id
1 'polypeptide(L)' 'MTAPRVEKLRQFIQDLDALHREFADEQPLLDAVALRLAALVKKDDWLPEEYTLPHPHHYQQYLLHADSGQRFSIVSFVWG' A
#
# COMPACT_ATOMS: atom_id res chain seq x y z
N MET A 1 -1.25 -10.85 -20.81
CA MET A 1 -1.41 -10.34 -19.44
C MET A 1 -1.77 -8.86 -19.54
N THR A 2 -2.82 -8.42 -18.86
CA THR A 2 -3.18 -6.99 -18.83
C THR A 2 -2.21 -6.25 -17.93
N ALA A 3 -1.78 -5.05 -18.32
CA ALA A 3 -0.88 -4.25 -17.49
C ALA A 3 -1.50 -3.95 -16.11
N PRO A 4 -0.70 -3.94 -15.02
CA PRO A 4 -1.21 -3.67 -13.68
C PRO A 4 -1.75 -2.24 -13.56
N ARG A 5 -2.83 -2.08 -12.81
CA ARG A 5 -3.53 -0.82 -12.53
C ARG A 5 -2.86 -0.01 -11.42
N VAL A 6 -1.63 0.42 -11.68
CA VAL A 6 -0.77 1.16 -10.73
C VAL A 6 -1.39 2.50 -10.26
N GLU A 7 -2.34 3.04 -11.01
CA GLU A 7 -3.13 4.22 -10.62
C GLU A 7 -3.90 4.01 -9.31
N LYS A 8 -4.29 2.78 -8.97
CA LYS A 8 -4.96 2.50 -7.68
C LYS A 8 -4.04 2.71 -6.49
N LEU A 9 -2.79 2.24 -6.59
CA LEU A 9 -1.78 2.47 -5.56
C LEU A 9 -1.48 3.96 -5.44
N ARG A 10 -1.39 4.68 -6.57
CA ARG A 10 -1.21 6.15 -6.58
C ARG A 10 -2.35 6.86 -5.85
N GLN A 11 -3.60 6.46 -6.10
CA GLN A 11 -4.76 7.03 -5.41
C GLN A 11 -4.68 6.75 -3.90
N PHE A 12 -4.35 5.53 -3.51
CA PHE A 12 -4.19 5.17 -2.10
C PHE A 12 -3.09 6.00 -1.40
N ILE A 13 -1.95 6.25 -2.06
CA ILE A 13 -0.89 7.13 -1.53
C ILE A 13 -1.42 8.56 -1.31
N GLN A 14 -2.19 9.11 -2.25
CA GLN A 14 -2.79 10.44 -2.13
C GLN A 14 -3.83 10.51 -1.01
N ASP A 15 -4.65 9.46 -0.86
CA ASP A 15 -5.62 9.37 0.22
C ASP A 15 -4.93 9.33 1.58
N LEU A 16 -3.85 8.55 1.75
CA LEU A 16 -3.08 8.50 2.99
C LEU A 16 -2.48 9.86 3.34
N ASP A 17 -1.90 10.54 2.36
CA ASP A 17 -1.35 11.89 2.55
C ASP A 17 -2.42 12.90 3.00
N ALA A 18 -3.64 12.82 2.44
CA ALA A 18 -4.78 13.63 2.87
C ALA A 18 -5.24 13.29 4.29
N LEU A 19 -5.38 12.00 4.62
CA LEU A 19 -5.80 11.54 5.94
C LEU A 19 -4.83 11.99 7.04
N HIS A 20 -3.51 11.94 6.78
CA HIS A 20 -2.50 12.43 7.72
C HIS A 20 -2.51 13.96 7.91
N ARG A 21 -3.17 14.72 7.01
CA ARG A 21 -3.41 16.16 7.22
C ARG A 21 -4.72 16.43 7.96
N GLU A 22 -5.69 15.54 7.82
CA GLU A 22 -7.04 15.68 8.39
C GLU A 22 -7.08 15.26 9.86
N PHE A 23 -6.46 14.11 10.18
CA PHE A 23 -6.53 13.52 11.51
C PHE A 23 -5.26 13.82 12.31
N ALA A 24 -5.44 14.40 13.49
CA ALA A 24 -4.37 14.55 14.49
C ALA A 24 -4.30 13.35 15.45
N ASP A 25 -5.43 12.69 15.68
CA ASP A 25 -5.54 11.52 16.56
C ASP A 25 -5.32 10.21 15.78
N GLU A 26 -4.64 9.26 16.42
CA GLU A 26 -4.21 8.00 15.79
C GLU A 26 -5.39 7.07 15.45
N GLN A 27 -6.34 6.86 16.36
CA GLN A 27 -7.41 5.89 16.12
C GLN A 27 -8.32 6.25 14.94
N PRO A 28 -8.86 7.49 14.84
CA PRO A 28 -9.63 7.89 13.66
C PRO A 28 -8.83 7.79 12.34
N LEU A 29 -7.52 8.08 12.39
CA LEU A 29 -6.63 7.92 11.24
C LEU A 29 -6.53 6.45 10.81
N LEU A 30 -6.28 5.54 11.75
CA LEU A 30 -6.16 4.11 11.48
C LEU A 30 -7.45 3.53 10.89
N ASP A 31 -8.62 3.90 11.43
CA ASP A 31 -9.92 3.45 10.91
C ASP A 31 -10.14 3.92 9.45
N ALA A 32 -9.80 5.18 9.16
CA ALA A 32 -9.92 5.73 7.82
C ALA A 32 -8.94 5.09 6.83
N VAL A 33 -7.69 4.86 7.25
CA VAL A 33 -6.66 4.17 6.46
C VAL A 33 -7.06 2.73 6.17
N ALA A 34 -7.58 2.00 7.16
CA ALA A 34 -8.02 0.62 7.00
C ALA A 34 -9.11 0.50 5.93
N LEU A 35 -10.07 1.43 5.90
CA LEU A 35 -11.11 1.46 4.87
C LEU A 35 -10.53 1.67 3.46
N ARG A 36 -9.53 2.55 3.31
CA ARG A 36 -8.86 2.79 2.01
C ARG A 36 -8.02 1.59 1.59
N LEU A 37 -7.31 0.96 2.53
CA LEU A 37 -6.50 -0.22 2.26
C LEU A 37 -7.37 -1.39 1.82
N ALA A 38 -8.49 -1.62 2.52
CA ALA A 38 -9.47 -2.64 2.14
C ALA A 38 -9.97 -2.45 0.71
N ALA A 39 -10.22 -1.21 0.28
CA ALA A 39 -10.63 -0.91 -1.10
C ALA A 39 -9.52 -1.20 -2.12
N LEU A 40 -8.26 -0.88 -1.81
CA LEU A 40 -7.10 -1.17 -2.67
C LEU A 40 -6.93 -2.67 -2.87
N VAL A 41 -6.89 -3.45 -1.78
CA VAL A 41 -6.61 -4.89 -1.81
C VAL A 41 -7.81 -5.75 -2.22
N LYS A 42 -9.02 -5.17 -2.30
CA LYS A 42 -10.25 -5.90 -2.68
C LYS A 42 -10.16 -6.61 -4.03
N LYS A 43 -9.40 -6.05 -4.97
CA LYS A 43 -9.17 -6.65 -6.29
C LYS A 43 -7.69 -6.61 -6.63
N ASP A 44 -7.11 -7.79 -6.80
CA ASP A 44 -5.71 -8.00 -7.10
C ASP A 44 -5.42 -7.80 -8.60
N ASP A 45 -5.37 -6.53 -9.02
CA ASP A 45 -5.02 -6.18 -10.40
C ASP A 45 -4.19 -4.90 -10.53
N TRP A 46 -3.49 -4.53 -9.46
CA TRP A 46 -2.74 -3.28 -9.37
C TRP A 46 -1.25 -3.46 -9.09
N LEU A 47 -0.85 -4.57 -8.49
CA LEU A 47 0.53 -4.80 -8.07
C LEU A 47 1.34 -5.42 -9.22
N PRO A 48 2.46 -4.81 -9.65
CA PRO A 48 3.35 -5.43 -10.63
C PRO A 48 3.93 -6.76 -10.13
N GLU A 49 4.05 -7.74 -11.03
CA GLU A 49 4.48 -9.11 -10.73
C GLU A 49 5.88 -9.18 -10.06
N GLU A 50 6.80 -8.27 -10.42
CA GLU A 50 8.12 -8.19 -9.79
C GLU A 50 8.06 -7.98 -8.26
N TYR A 51 6.98 -7.39 -7.74
CA TYR A 51 6.75 -7.18 -6.30
C TYR A 51 5.88 -8.28 -5.66
N THR A 52 5.62 -9.37 -6.38
CA THR A 52 4.92 -10.56 -5.88
C THR A 52 5.80 -11.80 -5.86
N LEU A 53 7.08 -11.70 -6.27
CA LEU A 53 7.99 -12.84 -6.37
C LEU A 53 8.42 -13.33 -4.97
N PRO A 54 8.21 -14.61 -4.62
CA PRO A 54 8.67 -15.18 -3.35
C PRO A 54 10.19 -15.47 -3.38
N HIS A 55 10.76 -15.71 -2.20
CA HIS A 55 12.13 -16.20 -2.05
C HIS A 55 12.12 -17.60 -1.38
N PRO A 56 12.98 -18.56 -1.79
CA PRO A 56 12.91 -19.96 -1.35
C PRO A 56 13.19 -20.21 0.14
N HIS A 57 13.80 -19.25 0.84
CA HIS A 57 14.27 -19.43 2.23
C HIS A 57 13.72 -18.41 3.23
N HIS A 58 13.05 -17.36 2.78
CA HIS A 58 12.53 -16.30 3.65
C HIS A 58 11.38 -15.56 2.97
N TYR A 59 10.54 -14.89 3.76
CA TYR A 59 9.55 -13.96 3.23
C TYR A 59 10.25 -12.74 2.60
N GLN A 60 9.65 -12.16 1.57
CA GLN A 60 10.15 -10.94 0.94
C GLN A 60 9.35 -9.72 1.40
N GLN A 61 10.05 -8.58 1.51
CA GLN A 61 9.46 -7.28 1.77
C GLN A 61 9.89 -6.31 0.66
N TYR A 62 8.98 -5.95 -0.23
CA TYR A 62 9.25 -4.98 -1.29
C TYR A 62 8.68 -3.61 -0.93
N LEU A 63 9.56 -2.61 -0.78
CA LEU A 63 9.13 -1.22 -0.59
C LEU A 63 8.47 -0.69 -1.87
N LEU A 64 7.20 -0.32 -1.78
CA LEU A 64 6.44 0.24 -2.89
C LEU A 64 6.44 1.78 -2.85
N HIS A 65 6.39 2.35 -1.66
CA HIS A 65 6.38 3.80 -1.46
C HIS A 65 6.87 4.18 -0.07
N ALA A 66 7.61 5.28 0.02
CA ALA A 66 7.95 5.96 1.26
C ALA A 66 7.55 7.43 1.15
N ASP A 67 6.75 7.91 2.10
CA ASP A 67 6.35 9.32 2.18
C ASP A 67 7.56 10.22 2.43
N SER A 68 7.61 11.38 1.78
CA SER A 68 8.74 12.32 1.92
C SER A 68 8.87 12.88 3.35
N GLY A 69 7.74 13.00 4.06
CA GLY A 69 7.71 13.39 5.47
C GLY A 69 7.96 12.22 6.43
N GLN A 70 8.25 11.02 5.91
CA GLN A 70 8.45 9.79 6.69
C GLN A 70 7.28 9.42 7.60
N ARG A 71 6.06 9.86 7.25
CA ARG A 71 4.85 9.57 8.04
C ARG A 71 4.36 8.14 7.85
N PHE A 72 4.56 7.58 6.65
CA PHE A 72 4.16 6.21 6.32
C PHE A 72 5.03 5.60 5.21
N SER A 73 4.99 4.26 5.12
CA SER A 73 5.54 3.48 4.03
C SER A 73 4.57 2.37 3.63
N ILE A 74 4.55 2.00 2.35
CA ILE A 74 3.75 0.90 1.81
C ILE A 74 4.69 -0.20 1.35
N VAL A 75 4.47 -1.42 1.84
CA VAL A 75 5.33 -2.58 1.57
C VAL A 75 4.47 -3.75 1.09
N SER A 76 4.90 -4.40 0.00
CA SER A 76 4.37 -5.71 -0.41
C SER A 76 5.09 -6.80 0.39
N PHE A 77 4.32 -7.61 1.12
CA PHE A 77 4.84 -8.72 1.92
C PHE A 77 4.51 -10.02 1.21
N VAL A 78 5.53 -10.76 0.77
CA VAL A 78 5.35 -12.00 0.00
C VAL A 78 5.84 -13.18 0.83
N TRP A 79 4.90 -14.06 1.15
CA TRP A 79 5.17 -15.35 1.79
C TRP A 79 5.38 -16.40 0.70
N GLY A 80 6.49 -17.16 0.79
CA GLY A 80 6.86 -18.24 -0.13
C GLY A 80 6.50 -19.62 0.39
#